data_AF-A0A265N9Y1-F1
#
_entry.id   AF-A0A265N9Y1-F1
#
_cell.length_a   1.000
_cell.length_b   1.000
_cell.length_c   1.000
_cell.angle_alpha   90.00
_cell.angle_beta   90.00
_cell.angle_gamma   90.00
#
_symmetry.space_group_name_H-M   'P 1'
#
loop_
_entity.id
_entity.type
_entity.pdbx_description
1 polymer ?
#
loop_
_entity_poly.entity_id
_entity_poly.type
_entity_poly.pdbx_seq_one_letter_code
_entity_poly.pdbx_strand_id
1 'polypeptide(L)'
;MATVDKIMSIGIIVISIAAGLIFFYLVSDLSRKKRKLLIEEMVAQLINFIIFIWLGKIILNVFIFIKDPLAILAYPSDSDAFSIALLFSAIVLIYKSKRKEIDVFLLIESFLSVFLVASFLYEFIQLVWNNNTYSLGNLGLFTVLLVLYLLIRDRVPVSKVIIVMLIGFSAGILLLSYIQPFATVFGYIMAPWFVSLFFIISLSTIIYQQRKKDCNGWN
;
A
#
# COMPACT_ATOMS: atom_id res chain seq x y z
N MET A 1 0.28 -27.26 12.99
CA MET A 1 0.77 -26.00 13.57
C MET A 1 1.08 -24.98 12.48
N ALA A 2 2.05 -25.21 11.58
CA ALA A 2 2.41 -24.26 10.52
C ALA A 2 1.27 -23.80 9.57
N THR A 3 0.24 -24.62 9.36
CA THR A 3 -0.94 -24.25 8.55
C THR A 3 -1.88 -23.29 9.29
N VAL A 4 -2.04 -23.47 10.60
CA VAL A 4 -2.91 -22.63 11.45
C VAL A 4 -2.32 -21.24 11.58
N ASP A 5 -1.00 -21.13 11.73
CA ASP A 5 -0.29 -19.84 11.86
C ASP A 5 -0.39 -19.01 10.56
N LYS A 6 -0.29 -19.66 9.40
CA LYS A 6 -0.50 -19.01 8.09
C LYS A 6 -1.92 -18.50 7.92
N ILE A 7 -2.92 -19.30 8.31
CA ILE A 7 -4.34 -18.91 8.25
C ILE A 7 -4.61 -17.72 9.18
N MET A 8 -4.07 -17.75 10.40
CA MET A 8 -4.17 -16.62 11.33
C MET A 8 -3.56 -15.34 10.74
N SER A 9 -2.38 -15.45 10.13
CA SER A 9 -1.69 -14.30 9.53
C SER A 9 -2.51 -13.67 8.39
N ILE A 10 -3.09 -14.49 7.51
CA ILE A 10 -4.00 -14.02 6.45
C ILE A 10 -5.26 -13.41 7.06
N GLY A 11 -5.84 -14.03 8.10
CA GLY A 11 -7.00 -13.53 8.82
C GLY A 11 -6.77 -12.13 9.38
N ILE A 12 -5.61 -11.88 9.99
CA ILE A 12 -5.23 -10.56 10.52
C ILE A 12 -5.17 -9.53 9.39
N ILE A 13 -4.58 -9.85 8.24
CA ILE A 13 -4.53 -8.95 7.06
C ILE A 13 -5.95 -8.62 6.59
N VAL A 14 -6.80 -9.64 6.42
CA VAL A 14 -8.18 -9.46 5.95
C VAL A 14 -8.99 -8.59 6.90
N ILE A 15 -8.91 -8.84 8.21
CA ILE A 15 -9.59 -8.02 9.23
C ILE A 15 -9.08 -6.58 9.21
N SER A 16 -7.76 -6.40 9.06
CA SER A 16 -7.15 -5.08 9.03
C SER A 16 -7.61 -4.26 7.82
N ILE A 17 -7.63 -4.88 6.64
CA ILE A 17 -8.15 -4.26 5.42
C ILE A 17 -9.64 -3.96 5.55
N ALA A 18 -10.43 -4.90 6.08
CA ALA A 18 -11.86 -4.68 6.31
C ALA A 18 -12.10 -3.50 7.24
N ALA A 19 -11.34 -3.37 8.33
CA ALA A 19 -11.43 -2.22 9.22
C ALA A 19 -11.06 -0.90 8.52
N GLY A 20 -10.03 -0.91 7.67
CA GLY A 20 -9.67 0.24 6.83
C GLY A 20 -10.80 0.65 5.88
N LEU A 21 -11.44 -0.31 5.22
CA LEU A 21 -12.59 -0.06 4.34
C LEU A 21 -13.80 0.48 5.11
N ILE A 22 -14.07 -0.04 6.30
CA ILE A 22 -15.14 0.46 7.20
C ILE A 22 -14.82 1.90 7.62
N PHE A 23 -13.58 2.18 8.02
CA PHE A 23 -13.15 3.52 8.38
C PHE A 23 -13.37 4.50 7.23
N PHE A 24 -12.90 4.16 6.03
CA PHE A 24 -13.16 4.97 4.83
C PHE A 24 -14.66 5.17 4.60
N TYR A 25 -15.47 4.12 4.77
CA TYR A 25 -16.92 4.22 4.59
C TYR A 25 -17.57 5.21 5.56
N LEU A 26 -17.12 5.23 6.81
CA LEU A 26 -17.67 6.09 7.87
C LEU A 26 -17.23 7.54 7.74
N VAL A 27 -15.99 7.76 7.33
CA VAL A 27 -15.34 9.07 7.40
C VAL A 27 -15.38 9.83 6.07
N SER A 28 -15.66 9.14 4.96
CA SER A 28 -15.74 9.76 3.64
C SER A 28 -17.01 10.60 3.46
N ASP A 29 -16.84 11.87 3.08
CA ASP A 29 -17.91 12.83 2.73
C ASP A 29 -18.52 12.58 1.34
N LEU A 30 -18.12 11.50 0.65
CA LEU A 30 -18.62 11.17 -0.67
C LEU A 30 -20.07 10.67 -0.61
N SER A 31 -20.82 10.93 -1.68
CA SER A 31 -22.16 10.37 -1.82
C SER A 31 -22.14 8.85 -1.77
N ARG A 32 -23.18 8.23 -1.20
CA ARG A 32 -23.28 6.77 -1.00
C ARG A 32 -22.99 5.97 -2.28
N LYS A 33 -23.42 6.47 -3.45
CA LYS A 33 -23.15 5.86 -4.75
C LYS A 33 -21.66 5.89 -5.12
N LYS A 34 -21.01 7.06 -5.02
CA LYS A 34 -19.57 7.20 -5.31
C LYS A 34 -18.71 6.40 -4.33
N ARG A 35 -19.05 6.44 -3.05
CA ARG A 35 -18.35 5.69 -2.00
C ARG A 35 -18.39 4.18 -2.25
N LYS A 36 -19.56 3.65 -2.62
CA LYS A 36 -19.71 2.23 -2.96
C LYS A 36 -18.85 1.85 -4.17
N LEU A 37 -18.88 2.65 -5.23
CA LEU A 37 -18.08 2.42 -6.44
C LEU A 37 -16.58 2.41 -6.14
N LEU A 38 -16.10 3.32 -5.29
CA LEU A 38 -14.69 3.33 -4.89
C LEU A 38 -14.30 2.11 -4.06
N ILE A 39 -15.16 1.65 -3.15
CA ILE A 39 -14.92 0.43 -2.39
C ILE A 39 -14.86 -0.78 -3.33
N GLU A 40 -15.77 -0.88 -4.29
CA GLU A 40 -15.75 -1.94 -5.29
C GLU A 40 -14.46 -1.91 -6.11
N GLU A 41 -14.01 -0.74 -6.55
CA GLU A 41 -12.76 -0.59 -7.29
C GLU A 41 -11.52 -0.92 -6.43
N MET A 42 -11.49 -0.51 -5.17
CA MET A 42 -10.41 -0.87 -4.24
C MET A 42 -10.34 -2.38 -3.99
N VAL A 43 -11.49 -3.02 -3.77
CA VAL A 43 -11.57 -4.47 -3.57
C VAL A 43 -11.14 -5.19 -4.84
N ALA A 44 -11.59 -4.74 -6.01
CA ALA A 44 -11.14 -5.28 -7.30
C ALA A 44 -9.62 -5.13 -7.47
N GLN A 45 -9.06 -3.98 -7.12
CA GLN A 45 -7.62 -3.75 -7.20
C GLN A 45 -6.84 -4.60 -6.20
N LEU A 46 -7.37 -4.83 -4.99
CA LEU A 46 -6.77 -5.73 -4.01
C LEU A 46 -6.77 -7.18 -4.48
N ILE A 47 -7.88 -7.64 -5.08
CA ILE A 47 -7.97 -8.98 -5.68
C ILE A 47 -6.96 -9.10 -6.82
N ASN A 48 -6.89 -8.10 -7.71
CA ASN A 48 -5.88 -8.06 -8.78
C ASN A 48 -4.46 -8.11 -8.22
N PHE A 49 -4.18 -7.37 -7.14
CA PHE A 49 -2.87 -7.39 -6.49
C PHE A 49 -2.49 -8.78 -5.98
N ILE A 50 -3.43 -9.51 -5.35
CA ILE A 50 -3.20 -10.89 -4.91
C ILE A 50 -2.91 -11.80 -6.10
N ILE A 51 -3.68 -11.67 -7.19
CA ILE A 51 -3.44 -12.42 -8.42
C ILE A 51 -2.06 -12.09 -8.99
N PHE A 52 -1.65 -10.82 -8.96
CA PHE A 52 -0.33 -10.41 -9.44
C PHE A 52 0.81 -10.89 -8.55
N ILE A 53 0.62 -11.07 -7.24
CA ILE A 53 1.59 -11.75 -6.38
C ILE A 53 1.77 -13.19 -6.86
N TRP A 54 0.68 -13.90 -7.16
CA TRP A 54 0.76 -15.26 -7.69
C TRP A 54 1.45 -15.32 -9.05
N LEU A 55 1.13 -14.39 -9.96
CA LEU A 55 1.83 -14.28 -11.24
C LEU A 55 3.31 -13.96 -11.03
N GLY A 56 3.66 -13.07 -10.10
CA GLY A 56 5.04 -12.75 -9.75
C GLY A 56 5.81 -13.99 -9.30
N LYS A 57 5.22 -14.81 -8.44
CA LYS A 57 5.82 -16.11 -8.04
C LYS A 57 6.07 -17.02 -9.24
N ILE A 58 5.07 -17.17 -10.12
CA ILE A 58 5.17 -18.02 -11.31
C ILE A 58 6.29 -17.52 -12.22
N ILE A 59 6.38 -16.20 -12.45
CA ILE A 59 7.42 -15.57 -13.29
C ILE A 59 8.81 -15.77 -12.68
N LEU A 60 8.95 -15.68 -11.37
CA LEU A 60 10.26 -15.88 -10.70
C LEU A 60 10.68 -17.35 -10.66
N ASN A 61 9.72 -18.29 -10.64
CA ASN A 61 9.99 -19.71 -10.46
C ASN A 61 9.39 -20.57 -11.59
N VAL A 62 9.51 -20.11 -12.84
CA VAL A 62 8.92 -20.78 -14.02
C VAL A 62 9.30 -22.26 -14.10
N PHE A 63 10.55 -22.60 -13.78
CA PHE A 63 11.01 -23.99 -13.81
C PHE A 63 10.31 -24.88 -12.77
N ILE A 64 10.02 -24.35 -11.58
CA ILE A 64 9.28 -25.07 -10.53
C ILE A 64 7.84 -25.22 -10.97
N PHE A 65 7.23 -24.17 -11.51
CA PHE A 65 5.84 -24.19 -11.99
C PHE A 65 5.60 -25.23 -13.08
N ILE A 66 6.53 -25.39 -14.03
CA ILE A 66 6.40 -26.40 -15.09
C ILE A 66 6.47 -27.83 -14.53
N LYS A 67 7.29 -28.05 -13.49
CA LYS A 67 7.48 -29.38 -12.88
C LYS A 67 6.37 -29.74 -11.91
N ASP A 68 5.97 -28.79 -11.07
CA ASP A 68 4.93 -28.93 -10.07
C ASP A 68 4.17 -27.59 -9.91
N PRO A 69 3.08 -27.40 -10.66
CA PRO A 69 2.32 -26.16 -10.63
C PRO A 69 1.59 -25.94 -9.29
N LEU A 70 1.35 -26.99 -8.49
CA LEU A 70 0.71 -26.85 -7.19
C LEU A 70 1.71 -26.37 -6.13
N ALA A 71 2.98 -26.77 -6.24
CA ALA A 71 4.04 -26.30 -5.34
C ALA A 71 4.21 -24.78 -5.35
N ILE A 72 3.90 -24.09 -6.45
CA ILE A 72 4.05 -22.62 -6.53
C ILE A 72 3.12 -21.88 -5.57
N LEU A 73 1.92 -22.44 -5.31
CA LEU A 73 0.94 -21.83 -4.41
C LEU A 73 1.41 -21.92 -2.95
N ALA A 74 2.16 -22.98 -2.63
CA ALA A 74 2.76 -23.18 -1.31
C ALA A 74 4.10 -22.45 -1.12
N TYR A 75 4.74 -22.03 -2.21
CA TYR A 75 6.01 -21.30 -2.17
C TYR A 75 5.84 -19.97 -1.42
N PRO A 76 6.73 -19.62 -0.48
CA PRO A 76 6.62 -18.38 0.27
C PRO A 76 6.64 -17.17 -0.68
N SER A 77 5.80 -16.17 -0.41
CA SER A 77 5.89 -14.90 -1.13
C SER A 77 7.08 -14.11 -0.57
N ASP A 78 8.01 -13.72 -1.43
CA ASP A 78 9.14 -12.87 -1.10
C ASP A 78 8.88 -11.40 -1.52
N SER A 79 9.86 -10.54 -1.23
CA SER A 79 9.86 -9.13 -1.62
C SER A 79 9.77 -8.92 -3.14
N ASP A 80 10.25 -9.88 -3.91
CA ASP A 80 10.37 -9.78 -5.35
C ASP A 80 9.01 -10.01 -6.01
N ALA A 81 8.27 -11.04 -5.58
CA ALA A 81 6.89 -11.26 -6.01
C ALA A 81 5.99 -10.08 -5.65
N PHE A 82 6.18 -9.47 -4.48
CA PHE A 82 5.46 -8.25 -4.08
C PHE A 82 5.80 -7.07 -5.00
N SER A 83 7.08 -6.87 -5.32
CA SER A 83 7.55 -5.79 -6.19
C SER A 83 7.00 -5.91 -7.62
N ILE A 84 6.99 -7.13 -8.17
CA ILE A 84 6.38 -7.42 -9.48
C ILE A 84 4.87 -7.15 -9.43
N ALA A 85 4.19 -7.55 -8.35
CA ALA A 85 2.76 -7.31 -8.19
C ALA A 85 2.41 -5.82 -8.13
N LEU A 86 3.25 -5.01 -7.47
CA LEU A 86 3.09 -3.56 -7.45
C LEU A 86 3.26 -2.97 -8.85
N LEU A 87 4.25 -3.46 -9.62
CA LEU A 87 4.50 -3.00 -10.99
C LEU A 87 3.31 -3.30 -11.91
N PHE A 88 2.76 -4.52 -11.88
CA PHE A 88 1.56 -4.86 -12.65
C PHE A 88 0.33 -4.06 -12.21
N SER A 89 0.17 -3.83 -10.90
CA SER A 89 -0.90 -2.99 -10.37
C SER A 89 -0.82 -1.56 -10.88
N ALA A 90 0.39 -0.99 -10.91
CA ALA A 90 0.63 0.35 -11.45
C ALA A 90 0.30 0.42 -12.95
N ILE A 91 0.71 -0.59 -13.74
CA ILE A 91 0.40 -0.67 -15.17
C ILE A 91 -1.11 -0.70 -15.41
N VAL A 92 -1.86 -1.51 -14.66
CA VAL A 92 -3.33 -1.59 -14.79
C VAL A 92 -4.00 -0.27 -14.41
N LEU A 93 -3.55 0.38 -13.34
CA LEU A 93 -4.07 1.69 -12.94
C LEU A 93 -3.81 2.75 -14.01
N ILE A 94 -2.60 2.80 -14.57
CA ILE A 94 -2.25 3.72 -15.66
C ILE A 94 -3.12 3.45 -16.90
N TYR A 95 -3.36 2.18 -17.22
CA TYR A 95 -4.20 1.79 -18.35
C TYR A 95 -5.66 2.25 -18.16
N LYS A 96 -6.28 1.93 -17.02
CA LYS A 96 -7.65 2.38 -16.69
C LYS A 96 -7.77 3.90 -16.64
N SER A 97 -6.73 4.57 -16.12
CA SER A 97 -6.64 6.04 -16.10
C SER A 97 -6.70 6.65 -17.50
N LYS A 98 -5.89 6.12 -18.43
CA LYS A 98 -5.84 6.61 -19.81
C LYS A 98 -7.17 6.42 -20.54
N ARG A 99 -7.93 5.38 -20.18
CA ARG A 99 -9.29 5.14 -20.69
C ARG A 99 -10.37 5.99 -20.01
N LYS A 100 -10.02 6.81 -19.01
CA LYS A 100 -10.95 7.62 -18.20
C LYS A 100 -12.03 6.77 -17.52
N GLU A 101 -11.74 5.50 -17.26
CA GLU A 101 -12.66 4.59 -16.57
C GLU A 101 -12.72 4.88 -15.07
N ILE A 102 -11.64 5.45 -14.51
CA ILE A 102 -11.49 5.74 -13.09
C ILE A 102 -10.85 7.11 -12.85
N ASP A 103 -11.29 7.78 -11.79
CA ASP A 103 -10.57 8.92 -11.22
C ASP A 103 -9.45 8.40 -10.30
N VAL A 104 -8.23 8.34 -10.84
CA VAL A 104 -7.07 7.79 -10.13
C VAL A 104 -6.71 8.59 -8.90
N PHE A 105 -6.85 9.92 -8.92
CA PHE A 105 -6.50 10.74 -7.76
C PHE A 105 -7.43 10.45 -6.59
N LEU A 106 -8.74 10.41 -6.87
CA LEU A 106 -9.74 10.07 -5.86
C LEU A 106 -9.57 8.63 -5.35
N LEU A 107 -9.25 7.68 -6.25
CA LEU A 107 -9.00 6.29 -5.85
C LEU A 107 -7.76 6.16 -4.96
N ILE A 108 -6.64 6.80 -5.32
CA ILE A 108 -5.40 6.76 -4.53
C ILE A 108 -5.61 7.43 -3.17
N GLU A 109 -6.25 8.60 -3.11
CA GLU A 109 -6.55 9.27 -1.85
C GLU A 109 -7.40 8.39 -0.93
N SER A 110 -8.46 7.82 -1.49
CA SER A 110 -9.38 6.97 -0.75
C SER A 110 -8.65 5.70 -0.28
N PHE A 111 -7.83 5.09 -1.14
CA PHE A 111 -7.01 3.92 -0.82
C PHE A 111 -5.96 4.23 0.24
N LEU A 112 -5.40 5.45 0.26
CA LEU A 112 -4.43 5.87 1.26
C LEU A 112 -5.03 5.83 2.66
N SER A 113 -6.27 6.30 2.83
CA SER A 113 -6.97 6.23 4.13
C SER A 113 -7.15 4.79 4.61
N VAL A 114 -7.56 3.90 3.71
CA VAL A 114 -7.73 2.47 3.97
C VAL A 114 -6.39 1.83 4.32
N PHE A 115 -5.36 2.12 3.53
CA PHE A 115 -4.00 1.60 3.71
C PHE A 115 -3.41 2.00 5.06
N LEU A 116 -3.52 3.27 5.47
CA LEU A 116 -2.98 3.74 6.74
C LEU A 116 -3.67 3.08 7.94
N VAL A 117 -5.00 3.02 7.94
CA VAL A 117 -5.77 2.40 9.03
C VAL A 117 -5.54 0.89 9.07
N ALA A 118 -5.53 0.23 7.92
CA ALA A 118 -5.27 -1.19 7.84
C ALA A 118 -3.84 -1.53 8.29
N SER A 119 -2.84 -0.75 7.88
CA SER A 119 -1.44 -0.98 8.28
C SER A 119 -1.25 -0.73 9.78
N PHE A 120 -1.86 0.33 10.32
CA PHE A 120 -1.87 0.58 11.76
C PHE A 120 -2.49 -0.60 12.53
N LEU A 121 -3.70 -1.04 12.13
CA LEU A 121 -4.40 -2.10 12.85
C LEU A 121 -3.66 -3.45 12.74
N TYR A 122 -3.06 -3.72 11.58
CA TYR A 122 -2.23 -4.90 11.38
C TYR A 122 -1.06 -4.93 12.37
N GLU A 123 -0.26 -3.86 12.41
CA GLU A 123 0.91 -3.79 13.31
C GLU A 123 0.49 -3.77 14.79
N PHE A 124 -0.66 -3.16 15.10
CA PHE A 124 -1.23 -3.19 16.44
C PHE A 124 -1.58 -4.62 16.87
N ILE A 125 -2.26 -5.39 16.02
CA ILE A 125 -2.59 -6.79 16.30
C ILE A 125 -1.31 -7.63 16.43
N GLN A 126 -0.31 -7.42 15.56
CA GLN A 126 0.98 -8.12 15.66
C GLN A 126 1.71 -7.82 16.97
N LEU A 127 1.67 -6.57 17.43
CA LEU A 127 2.28 -6.17 18.69
C LEU A 127 1.53 -6.77 19.90
N VAL A 128 0.21 -6.63 19.95
CA VAL A 128 -0.61 -7.00 21.12
C VAL A 128 -0.85 -8.50 21.21
N TRP A 129 -1.13 -9.17 20.09
CA TRP A 129 -1.48 -10.59 20.09
C TRP A 129 -0.24 -11.48 19.92
N ASN A 130 0.64 -11.13 18.97
CA ASN A 130 1.78 -11.99 18.60
C ASN A 130 3.09 -11.62 19.31
N ASN A 131 3.08 -10.61 20.20
CA ASN A 131 4.27 -10.11 20.92
C ASN A 131 5.45 -9.78 19.98
N ASN A 132 5.16 -9.36 18.74
CA ASN A 132 6.20 -9.01 17.79
C ASN A 132 6.77 -7.62 18.11
N THR A 133 7.88 -7.56 18.84
CA THR A 133 8.52 -6.30 19.24
C THR A 133 8.98 -5.45 18.05
N TYR A 134 9.26 -6.05 16.90
CA TYR A 134 9.65 -5.31 15.70
C TYR A 134 8.49 -4.48 15.11
N SER A 135 7.24 -4.86 15.39
CA SER A 135 6.05 -4.12 14.96
C SER A 135 5.90 -2.74 15.61
N LEU A 136 6.59 -2.47 16.72
CA LEU A 136 6.49 -1.18 17.42
C LEU A 136 6.95 0.00 16.54
N GLY A 137 8.01 -0.19 15.76
CA GLY A 137 8.53 0.84 14.86
C GLY A 137 7.54 1.17 13.74
N ASN A 138 7.02 0.15 13.05
CA ASN A 138 6.01 0.30 12.01
C ASN A 138 4.71 0.90 12.58
N LEU A 139 4.27 0.45 13.76
CA LEU A 139 3.09 0.98 14.44
C LEU A 139 3.25 2.49 14.73
N GLY A 140 4.40 2.90 15.26
CA GLY A 140 4.71 4.32 15.49
C GLY A 140 4.67 5.14 14.20
N LEU A 141 5.29 4.63 13.12
CA LEU A 141 5.25 5.27 11.81
C LEU A 141 3.82 5.45 11.29
N PHE A 142 3.03 4.37 11.25
CA PHE A 142 1.66 4.44 10.75
C PHE A 142 0.76 5.31 11.64
N THR A 143 1.02 5.37 12.95
CA THR A 143 0.33 6.31 13.85
C THR A 143 0.60 7.75 13.45
N VAL A 144 1.89 8.11 13.27
CA VAL A 144 2.28 9.47 12.87
C VAL A 144 1.69 9.84 11.52
N LEU A 145 1.76 8.93 10.54
CA LEU A 145 1.19 9.16 9.20
C LEU A 145 -0.33 9.29 9.23
N LEU A 146 -1.02 8.46 10.02
CA LEU A 146 -2.47 8.52 10.16
C LEU A 146 -2.92 9.84 10.81
N VAL A 147 -2.25 10.27 11.88
CA VAL A 147 -2.52 11.57 12.52
C VAL A 147 -2.26 12.70 11.53
N LEU A 148 -1.11 12.68 10.84
CA LEU A 148 -0.78 13.68 9.83
C LEU A 148 -1.85 13.73 8.73
N TYR A 149 -2.32 12.56 8.26
CA TYR A 149 -3.36 12.46 7.22
C TYR A 149 -4.65 13.14 7.65
N LEU A 150 -5.13 12.83 8.86
CA LEU A 150 -6.34 13.44 9.40
C LEU A 150 -6.20 14.95 9.58
N LEU A 151 -5.02 15.46 9.93
CA LEU A 151 -4.78 16.89 10.11
C LEU A 151 -4.76 17.67 8.80
N ILE A 152 -4.26 17.08 7.71
CA ILE A 152 -4.03 17.81 6.45
C ILE A 152 -5.10 17.57 5.39
N ARG A 153 -5.82 16.45 5.41
CA ARG A 153 -6.69 16.01 4.29
C ARG A 153 -7.72 17.05 3.83
N ASP A 154 -8.30 17.80 4.76
CA ASP A 154 -9.35 18.78 4.48
C ASP A 154 -8.80 20.21 4.32
N ARG A 155 -7.47 20.38 4.50
CA ARG A 155 -6.78 21.68 4.50
C ARG A 155 -5.92 21.90 3.27
N VAL A 156 -5.50 20.84 2.58
CA VAL A 156 -4.62 20.93 1.41
C VAL A 156 -5.20 20.14 0.24
N PRO A 157 -4.86 20.50 -1.02
CA PRO A 157 -5.32 19.76 -2.18
C PRO A 157 -4.93 18.28 -2.12
N VAL A 158 -5.83 17.40 -2.58
CA VAL A 158 -5.65 15.93 -2.63
C VAL A 158 -4.28 15.52 -3.16
N SER A 159 -3.82 16.14 -4.25
CA SER A 159 -2.51 15.85 -4.84
C SER A 159 -1.36 16.06 -3.87
N LYS A 160 -1.41 17.12 -3.04
CA LYS A 160 -0.41 17.37 -2.00
C LYS A 160 -0.52 16.37 -0.86
N VAL A 161 -1.73 15.99 -0.45
CA VAL A 161 -1.94 14.96 0.59
C VAL A 161 -1.27 13.66 0.17
N ILE A 162 -1.60 13.16 -1.02
CA ILE A 162 -1.03 11.92 -1.57
C ILE A 162 0.49 11.99 -1.54
N ILE A 163 1.06 13.05 -2.12
CA ILE A 163 2.50 13.25 -2.21
C ILE A 163 3.18 13.26 -0.83
N VAL A 164 2.66 14.05 0.13
CA VAL A 164 3.22 14.13 1.49
C VAL A 164 3.19 12.77 2.16
N MET A 165 2.11 12.01 1.94
CA MET A 165 1.94 10.68 2.53
C MET A 165 2.88 9.65 1.91
N LEU A 166 3.08 9.69 0.59
CA LEU A 166 4.04 8.79 -0.08
C LEU A 166 5.48 9.08 0.38
N ILE A 167 5.86 10.35 0.52
CA ILE A 167 7.18 10.73 1.05
C ILE A 167 7.32 10.34 2.50
N GLY A 168 6.34 10.67 3.36
CA GLY A 168 6.38 10.33 4.77
C GLY A 168 6.47 8.82 5.00
N PHE A 169 5.69 8.05 4.22
CA PHE A 169 5.74 6.59 4.23
C PHE A 169 7.11 6.06 3.81
N SER A 170 7.62 6.46 2.64
CA SER A 170 8.87 5.93 2.13
C SER A 170 10.08 6.37 2.96
N ALA A 171 10.13 7.63 3.42
CA ALA A 171 11.15 8.10 4.36
C ALA A 171 11.08 7.36 5.71
N GLY A 172 9.87 7.15 6.23
CA GLY A 172 9.66 6.42 7.47
C GLY A 172 10.13 4.97 7.39
N ILE A 173 9.78 4.26 6.32
CA ILE A 173 10.23 2.88 6.10
C ILE A 173 11.75 2.82 5.90
N LEU A 174 12.36 3.78 5.18
CA LEU A 174 13.82 3.84 5.04
C LEU A 174 14.51 4.09 6.39
N LEU A 175 13.98 5.00 7.20
CA LEU A 175 14.48 5.25 8.55
C LEU A 175 14.39 3.99 9.42
N LEU A 176 13.25 3.30 9.38
CA LEU A 176 13.07 2.04 10.11
C LEU A 176 14.03 0.96 9.61
N SER A 177 14.28 0.86 8.30
CA SER A 177 15.23 -0.10 7.73
C SER A 177 16.69 0.15 8.15
N TYR A 178 17.00 1.35 8.63
CA TYR A 178 18.31 1.68 9.19
C TYR A 178 18.42 1.34 10.69
N ILE A 179 17.31 1.46 11.43
CA ILE A 179 17.27 1.24 12.89
C ILE A 179 16.97 -0.23 13.23
N GLN A 180 16.18 -0.90 12.41
CA GLN A 180 15.69 -2.26 12.62
C GLN A 180 16.22 -3.20 11.54
N PRO A 181 16.41 -4.50 11.84
CA PRO A 181 16.96 -5.47 10.88
C PRO A 181 16.05 -5.70 9.67
N PHE A 182 14.75 -5.46 9.79
CA PHE A 182 13.78 -5.57 8.70
C PHE A 182 12.62 -4.61 8.93
N ALA A 183 12.21 -3.92 7.87
CA ALA A 183 10.98 -3.13 7.82
C ALA A 183 9.92 -3.90 7.02
N THR A 184 8.69 -3.92 7.53
CA THR A 184 7.61 -4.74 6.96
C THR A 184 6.36 -3.93 6.68
N VAL A 185 5.61 -4.36 5.66
CA VAL A 185 4.27 -3.84 5.33
C VAL A 185 3.35 -5.04 5.16
N PHE A 186 2.35 -5.18 6.04
CA PHE A 186 1.48 -6.38 6.11
C PHE A 186 2.27 -7.70 6.21
N GLY A 187 3.42 -7.68 6.90
CA GLY A 187 4.30 -8.85 7.06
C GLY A 187 5.22 -9.14 5.88
N TYR A 188 5.13 -8.38 4.79
CA TYR A 188 6.07 -8.45 3.68
C TYR A 188 7.30 -7.60 4.00
N ILE A 189 8.49 -8.19 3.92
CA ILE A 189 9.75 -7.46 4.07
C ILE A 189 9.94 -6.55 2.86
N MET A 190 10.08 -5.25 3.13
CA MET A 190 10.28 -4.26 2.08
C MET A 190 11.78 -4.11 1.79
N ALA A 191 12.19 -4.38 0.55
CA ALA A 191 13.56 -4.17 0.13
C ALA A 191 13.91 -2.66 0.12
N PRO A 192 14.99 -2.21 0.77
CA PRO A 192 15.33 -0.78 0.86
C PRO A 192 15.49 -0.09 -0.50
N TRP A 193 16.03 -0.80 -1.50
CA TRP A 193 16.21 -0.25 -2.86
C TRP A 193 14.86 0.08 -3.51
N PHE A 194 13.83 -0.74 -3.27
CA PHE A 194 12.51 -0.56 -3.85
C PHE A 194 11.82 0.67 -3.25
N VAL A 195 11.90 0.80 -1.92
CA VAL A 195 11.37 1.97 -1.20
C VAL A 195 12.12 3.24 -1.60
N SER A 196 13.43 3.16 -1.81
CA SER A 196 14.24 4.30 -2.28
C SER A 196 13.82 4.78 -3.66
N LEU A 197 13.56 3.86 -4.59
CA LEU A 197 13.06 4.20 -5.92
C LEU A 197 11.71 4.90 -5.84
N PHE A 198 10.81 4.40 -4.98
CA PHE A 198 9.49 5.00 -4.75
C PHE A 198 9.59 6.42 -4.14
N PHE A 199 10.52 6.61 -3.21
CA PHE A 199 10.84 7.91 -2.61
C PHE A 199 11.33 8.91 -3.68
N ILE A 200 12.29 8.51 -4.51
CA ILE A 200 12.85 9.35 -5.57
C ILE A 200 11.75 9.78 -6.55
N ILE A 201 10.91 8.85 -7.03
CA ILE A 201 9.81 9.16 -7.94
C ILE A 201 8.84 10.18 -7.30
N SER A 202 8.50 9.98 -6.03
CA SER A 202 7.60 10.86 -5.30
C SER A 202 8.20 12.26 -5.16
N LEU A 203 9.48 12.37 -4.80
CA LEU A 203 10.21 13.62 -4.66
C LEU A 203 10.35 14.36 -6.01
N SER A 204 10.74 13.64 -7.07
CA SER A 204 10.83 14.20 -8.42
C SER A 204 9.49 14.76 -8.90
N THR A 205 8.39 14.10 -8.56
CA THR A 205 7.03 14.57 -8.89
C THR A 205 6.70 15.90 -8.21
N ILE A 206 7.10 16.09 -6.93
CA ILE A 206 6.96 17.39 -6.25
C ILE A 206 7.72 18.47 -6.99
N ILE A 207 9.02 18.23 -7.21
CA ILE A 207 9.93 19.24 -7.77
C ILE A 207 9.42 19.67 -9.15
N TYR A 208 8.94 18.71 -9.95
CA TYR A 208 8.35 19.00 -11.25
C TYR A 208 7.05 19.83 -11.14
N GLN A 209 6.15 19.48 -10.22
CA GLN A 209 4.90 20.24 -10.03
C GLN A 209 5.13 21.66 -9.50
N GLN A 210 6.12 21.85 -8.62
CA GLN A 210 6.51 23.18 -8.12
C GLN A 210 7.06 24.04 -9.26
N ARG A 211 8.05 23.52 -10.02
CA ARG A 211 8.62 24.25 -11.16
C ARG A 211 7.57 24.63 -12.20
N LYS A 212 6.61 23.75 -12.49
CA LYS A 212 5.52 24.05 -13.44
C LYS A 212 4.58 25.15 -12.94
N LYS A 213 4.34 25.24 -11.63
CA LYS A 213 3.55 26.33 -11.05
C LYS A 213 4.29 27.67 -11.11
N ASP A 214 5.59 27.66 -10.88
CA ASP A 214 6.42 28.87 -10.96
C ASP A 214 6.50 29.42 -12.39
N CYS A 215 6.56 28.55 -13.42
CA CYS A 215 6.53 28.98 -14.82
C CYS A 215 5.15 29.48 -15.30
N ASN A 216 4.05 28.96 -14.74
CA ASN A 216 2.69 29.39 -15.11
C ASN A 216 2.17 30.58 -14.28
N GLY A 217 2.89 30.99 -13.23
CA GLY A 217 2.55 32.17 -12.40
C GLY A 217 3.05 33.51 -12.97
N TRP A 218 3.54 33.51 -14.21
CA TRP A 218 4.02 34.68 -14.97
C TRP A 218 3.10 35.06 -16.15
N ASN A 219 1.79 34.80 -16.02
CA ASN A 219 0.75 35.28 -16.94
C ASN A 219 -0.42 35.88 -16.16
#